data_AF-A0AAW5P092-F1
#
_entry.id   AF-A0AAW5P092-F1
#
_cell.length_a   1.000
_cell.length_b   1.000
_cell.length_c   1.000
_cell.angle_alpha   90.00
_cell.angle_beta   90.00
_cell.angle_gamma   90.00
#
_symmetry.space_group_name_H-M   'P 1'
#
loop_
_entity.id
_entity.type
_entity.pdbx_description
1 polymer ?
#
loop_
_entity_poly.entity_id
_entity_poly.type
_entity_poly.pdbx_seq_one_letter_code
_entity_poly.pdbx_strand_id
1 'polypeptide(L)'
;MKRLLLIALGIICYHVVTFAQEVKVEVRGIRSAKGAIMVMAQQDSESKPVYAMATAVKDTVTVVLKDVPWEKFLISLFHDENGNWELDKNEQGIPVEGYAREKCKKELEASATVKVKMYYPVND
;
A
#
# COMPACT_ATOMS: atom_id res chain seq x y z
N MET A 1 -4.87 18.98 60.56
CA MET A 1 -4.93 20.14 59.64
C MET A 1 -3.75 20.09 58.69
N LYS A 2 -4.05 19.92 57.39
CA LYS A 2 -3.27 20.20 56.16
C LYS A 2 -1.75 20.40 56.29
N ARG A 3 -1.00 19.43 55.77
CA ARG A 3 0.16 19.70 54.89
C ARG A 3 0.15 18.73 53.71
N LEU A 4 -0.64 19.09 52.70
CA LEU A 4 -0.44 18.64 51.32
C LEU A 4 0.94 19.13 50.87
N LEU A 5 1.77 18.25 50.32
CA LEU A 5 2.76 18.64 49.33
C LEU A 5 2.87 17.52 48.30
N LEU A 6 2.27 17.81 47.16
CA LEU A 6 2.15 16.99 45.97
C LEU A 6 3.52 16.89 45.29
N ILE A 7 4.03 15.67 45.11
CA ILE A 7 5.09 15.41 44.13
C ILE A 7 4.41 14.84 42.90
N ALA A 8 3.85 15.74 42.08
CA ALA A 8 3.48 15.45 40.70
C ALA A 8 4.62 15.98 39.83
N LEU A 9 5.51 15.10 39.36
CA LEU A 9 6.57 15.50 38.44
C LEU A 9 6.68 14.50 37.30
N GLY A 10 6.04 14.86 36.18
CA GLY A 10 6.56 14.62 34.84
C GLY A 10 6.41 13.22 34.25
N ILE A 11 5.17 12.77 34.00
CA ILE A 11 4.96 11.83 32.89
C ILE A 11 5.06 12.66 31.60
N ILE A 12 6.27 12.77 31.07
CA ILE A 12 6.50 13.28 29.71
C ILE A 12 5.94 12.20 28.78
N CYS A 13 4.70 12.37 28.32
CA CYS A 13 4.20 11.59 27.19
C CYS A 13 5.02 11.97 25.96
N TYR A 14 6.06 11.20 25.66
CA TYR A 14 6.66 11.13 24.33
C TYR A 14 5.59 10.63 23.36
N HIS A 15 4.75 11.54 22.87
CA HIS A 15 3.97 11.28 21.68
C HIS A 15 4.96 11.32 20.52
N VAL A 16 5.39 10.13 20.08
CA VAL A 16 6.04 10.01 18.78
C VAL A 16 4.96 10.37 17.76
N VAL A 17 5.00 11.59 17.22
CA VAL A 17 4.10 11.99 16.14
C VAL A 17 4.52 11.18 14.93
N THR A 18 3.81 10.08 14.68
CA THR A 18 3.99 9.31 13.45
C THR A 18 3.29 10.07 12.34
N PHE A 19 4.06 10.77 11.51
CA PHE A 19 3.51 11.37 10.30
C PHE A 19 3.19 10.25 9.32
N ALA A 20 1.91 10.01 9.12
CA ALA A 20 1.42 9.17 8.04
C ALA A 20 1.79 9.86 6.72
N GLN A 21 2.44 9.14 5.81
CA GLN A 21 3.03 9.72 4.60
C GLN A 21 2.35 9.17 3.36
N GLU A 22 2.26 9.99 2.31
CA GLU A 22 1.87 9.53 0.99
C GLU A 22 2.98 8.67 0.37
N VAL A 23 2.61 7.50 -0.14
CA VAL A 23 3.49 6.62 -0.92
C VAL A 23 2.99 6.59 -2.35
N LYS A 24 3.82 7.05 -3.30
CA LYS A 24 3.53 6.96 -4.72
C LYS A 24 4.02 5.62 -5.26
N VAL A 25 3.15 4.87 -5.91
CA VAL A 25 3.44 3.57 -6.50
C VAL A 25 3.33 3.71 -8.02
N GLU A 26 4.45 3.71 -8.71
CA GLU A 26 4.51 3.65 -10.17
C GLU A 26 4.41 2.19 -10.61
N VAL A 27 3.23 1.80 -11.09
CA VAL A 27 2.93 0.44 -11.54
C VAL A 27 3.20 0.36 -13.03
N ARG A 28 4.05 -0.58 -13.44
CA ARG A 28 4.51 -0.77 -14.82
C ARG A 28 4.11 -2.13 -15.37
N GLY A 29 4.07 -2.26 -16.69
CA GLY A 29 3.77 -3.50 -17.40
C GLY A 29 2.28 -3.83 -17.44
N ILE A 30 1.41 -2.83 -17.34
CA ILE A 30 -0.05 -3.00 -17.38
C ILE A 30 -0.46 -3.33 -18.83
N ARG A 31 -1.11 -4.48 -19.06
CA ARG A 31 -1.36 -4.98 -20.42
C ARG A 31 -2.45 -4.20 -21.17
N SER A 32 -3.43 -3.67 -20.45
CA SER A 32 -4.61 -3.03 -21.02
C SER A 32 -5.08 -1.84 -20.16
N ALA A 33 -5.97 -1.01 -20.69
CA ALA A 33 -6.60 0.09 -19.95
C ALA A 33 -7.98 -0.29 -19.37
N LYS A 34 -8.27 -1.59 -19.24
CA LYS A 34 -9.56 -2.07 -18.73
C LYS A 34 -9.58 -2.02 -17.21
N GLY A 35 -10.69 -1.61 -16.62
CA GLY A 35 -10.86 -1.68 -15.16
C GLY A 35 -9.85 -0.83 -14.37
N ALA A 36 -9.30 -1.39 -13.29
CA ALA A 36 -8.55 -0.65 -12.29
C ALA A 36 -7.31 -1.39 -11.77
N ILE A 37 -6.31 -0.64 -11.34
CA ILE A 37 -5.18 -1.15 -10.56
C ILE A 37 -5.52 -1.01 -9.09
N MET A 38 -5.62 -2.15 -8.41
CA MET A 38 -5.90 -2.27 -6.99
C MET A 38 -4.58 -2.37 -6.23
N VAL A 39 -4.34 -1.47 -5.27
CA VAL A 39 -3.09 -1.43 -4.51
C VAL A 39 -3.39 -1.45 -3.01
N MET A 40 -2.66 -2.30 -2.30
CA MET A 40 -2.71 -2.43 -0.86
C MET A 40 -1.30 -2.34 -0.27
N ALA A 41 -1.15 -1.62 0.84
CA ALA A 41 0.03 -1.67 1.69
C ALA A 41 -0.34 -2.19 3.08
N GLN A 42 0.51 -3.07 3.62
CA GLN A 42 0.34 -3.65 4.94
C GLN A 42 1.70 -4.02 5.53
N GLN A 43 1.91 -3.81 6.84
CA GLN A 43 3.17 -4.19 7.51
C GLN A 43 3.24 -5.70 7.77
N ASP A 44 2.15 -6.25 8.30
CA ASP A 44 1.99 -7.63 8.71
C ASP A 44 0.49 -8.02 8.76
N SER A 45 0.17 -9.28 9.02
CA SER A 45 -1.21 -9.80 9.01
C SER A 45 -2.16 -9.15 10.01
N GLU A 46 -1.66 -8.50 11.05
CA GLU A 46 -2.48 -7.87 12.11
C GLU A 46 -2.68 -6.38 11.85
N SER A 47 -1.77 -5.74 11.11
CA SER A 47 -1.86 -4.34 10.75
C SER A 47 -3.06 -4.04 9.83
N LYS A 48 -3.80 -2.96 10.11
CA LYS A 48 -4.92 -2.50 9.28
C LYS A 48 -4.39 -2.07 7.90
N PRO A 49 -4.79 -2.71 6.78
CA PRO A 49 -4.25 -2.35 5.47
C PRO A 49 -4.65 -0.94 5.03
N VAL A 50 -3.79 -0.32 4.23
CA VAL A 50 -4.08 0.91 3.49
C VAL A 50 -4.33 0.56 2.03
N TYR A 51 -5.41 1.07 1.47
CA TYR A 51 -5.83 0.78 0.10
C TYR A 51 -5.81 2.04 -0.76
N ALA A 52 -5.51 1.86 -2.04
CA ALA A 52 -5.68 2.86 -3.07
C ALA A 52 -6.02 2.16 -4.40
N MET A 53 -6.57 2.92 -5.34
CA MET A 53 -6.84 2.46 -6.69
C MET A 53 -6.58 3.56 -7.71
N ALA A 54 -6.35 3.16 -8.95
CA ALA A 54 -6.41 4.06 -10.10
C ALA A 54 -7.05 3.33 -11.28
N THR A 55 -7.72 4.07 -12.17
CA THR A 55 -8.13 3.54 -13.47
C THR A 55 -6.90 2.99 -14.19
N ALA A 56 -7.02 1.80 -14.77
CA ALA A 56 -5.94 1.19 -15.50
C ALA A 56 -5.57 2.02 -16.73
N VAL A 57 -4.27 2.21 -16.93
CA VAL A 57 -3.70 2.81 -18.13
C VAL A 57 -2.67 1.83 -18.65
N LYS A 58 -2.70 1.56 -19.96
CA LYS A 58 -1.74 0.68 -20.60
C LYS A 58 -0.30 1.14 -20.28
N ASP A 59 0.57 0.17 -20.10
CA ASP A 59 1.98 0.30 -19.75
C ASP A 59 2.24 0.81 -18.34
N THR A 60 1.80 2.01 -17.95
CA THR A 60 2.16 2.61 -16.64
C THR A 60 1.06 3.49 -16.04
N VAL A 61 0.85 3.36 -14.72
CA VAL A 61 0.02 4.28 -13.92
C VAL A 61 0.69 4.55 -12.57
N THR A 62 0.46 5.74 -12.00
CA THR A 62 0.86 6.03 -10.61
C THR A 62 -0.36 5.99 -9.69
N VAL A 63 -0.27 5.18 -8.63
CA VAL A 63 -1.28 5.09 -7.57
C VAL A 63 -0.72 5.73 -6.30
N VAL A 64 -1.53 6.49 -5.58
CA VAL A 64 -1.10 7.16 -4.34
C VAL A 64 -1.79 6.52 -3.15
N LEU A 65 -1.01 5.84 -2.30
CA LEU A 65 -1.46 5.38 -0.99
C LEU A 65 -1.30 6.53 0.01
N LYS A 66 -2.41 7.00 0.56
CA LYS A 66 -2.41 8.05 1.59
C LYS A 66 -2.26 7.43 2.98
N ASP A 67 -1.65 8.18 3.87
CA ASP A 67 -1.59 7.86 5.30
C ASP A 67 -0.95 6.51 5.63
N VAL A 68 0.07 6.07 4.89
CA VAL A 68 0.81 4.84 5.23
C VAL A 68 1.58 5.11 6.53
N PRO A 69 1.31 4.40 7.65
CA PRO A 69 1.91 4.74 8.94
C PRO A 69 3.26 4.07 9.17
N TRP A 70 3.55 2.97 8.46
CA TRP A 70 4.70 2.11 8.75
C TRP A 70 5.97 2.47 7.99
N GLU A 71 7.14 2.30 8.61
CA GLU A 71 8.43 2.45 7.93
C GLU A 71 8.70 1.30 6.95
N LYS A 72 8.31 0.07 7.28
CA LYS A 72 8.49 -1.11 6.43
C LYS A 72 7.13 -1.75 6.20
N PHE A 73 6.85 -2.08 4.95
CA PHE A 73 5.56 -2.64 4.55
C PHE A 73 5.69 -3.43 3.25
N LEU A 74 4.68 -4.25 2.98
CA LEU A 74 4.52 -4.95 1.72
C LEU A 74 3.48 -4.24 0.88
N ILE A 75 3.83 -3.87 -0.35
CA ILE A 75 2.84 -3.54 -1.38
C ILE A 75 2.37 -4.85 -2.01
N SER A 76 1.07 -5.04 -2.11
CA SER A 76 0.43 -6.07 -2.93
C SER A 76 -0.52 -5.37 -3.90
N LEU A 77 -0.45 -5.71 -5.18
CA LEU A 77 -1.31 -5.10 -6.18
C LEU A 77 -1.78 -6.12 -7.22
N PHE A 78 -2.92 -5.82 -7.82
CA PHE A 78 -3.44 -6.55 -8.97
C PHE A 78 -4.22 -5.65 -9.93
N HIS A 79 -4.39 -6.13 -11.15
CA HIS A 79 -5.20 -5.51 -12.19
C HIS A 79 -6.58 -6.16 -12.16
N ASP A 80 -7.60 -5.42 -11.72
CA ASP A 80 -9.00 -5.84 -11.80
C ASP A 80 -9.56 -5.38 -13.16
N GLU A 81 -9.52 -6.26 -14.16
CA GLU A 81 -9.93 -5.93 -15.53
C GLU A 81 -11.46 -5.97 -15.71
N ASN A 82 -12.15 -6.76 -14.87
CA ASN A 82 -13.59 -7.02 -15.00
C ASN A 82 -14.47 -6.24 -13.99
N GLY A 83 -13.85 -5.61 -12.97
CA GLY A 83 -14.51 -4.80 -11.95
C GLY A 83 -15.11 -5.60 -10.78
N ASN A 84 -14.66 -6.82 -10.53
CA ASN A 84 -15.17 -7.68 -9.47
C ASN A 84 -14.43 -7.55 -8.13
N TRP A 85 -13.39 -6.71 -8.06
CA TRP A 85 -12.61 -6.44 -6.85
C TRP A 85 -11.78 -7.63 -6.34
N GLU A 86 -11.59 -8.66 -7.16
CA GLU A 86 -10.86 -9.88 -6.85
C GLU A 86 -9.72 -10.10 -7.86
N LEU A 87 -8.67 -10.81 -7.45
CA LEU A 87 -7.68 -11.30 -8.41
C LEU A 87 -8.24 -12.57 -9.05
N ASP A 88 -8.69 -12.47 -10.29
CA ASP A 88 -9.29 -13.59 -11.00
C ASP A 88 -8.29 -14.73 -11.20
N LYS A 89 -8.81 -15.95 -11.09
CA LYS A 89 -8.04 -17.19 -11.27
C LYS A 89 -8.80 -18.17 -12.15
N ASN A 90 -8.07 -18.96 -12.92
CA ASN A 90 -8.64 -20.08 -13.65
C ASN A 90 -8.97 -21.27 -12.71
N GLU A 91 -9.53 -22.35 -13.26
CA GLU A 91 -9.91 -23.57 -12.51
C GLU A 91 -8.73 -24.23 -11.76
N GLN A 92 -7.49 -23.96 -12.17
CA GLN A 92 -6.27 -24.46 -11.54
C GLN A 92 -5.73 -23.52 -10.45
N GLY A 93 -6.42 -22.41 -10.17
CA GLY A 93 -6.02 -21.40 -9.20
C GLY A 93 -4.91 -20.46 -9.69
N ILE A 94 -4.56 -20.49 -10.98
CA ILE A 94 -3.56 -19.62 -11.58
C ILE A 94 -4.19 -18.25 -11.86
N PRO A 95 -3.58 -17.13 -11.42
CA PRO A 95 -4.08 -15.80 -11.74
C PRO A 95 -4.16 -15.57 -13.26
N VAL A 96 -5.32 -15.09 -13.73
CA VAL A 96 -5.53 -14.75 -15.14
C VAL A 96 -5.37 -13.25 -15.41
N GLU A 97 -5.27 -12.47 -14.35
CA GLU A 97 -4.97 -11.05 -14.35
C GLU A 97 -3.57 -10.75 -13.82
N GLY A 98 -3.16 -9.48 -13.96
CA GLY A 98 -1.85 -9.03 -13.54
C GLY A 98 -1.75 -8.87 -12.03
N TYR A 99 -0.64 -9.28 -11.43
CA TYR A 99 -0.36 -9.03 -10.01
C TYR A 99 1.12 -8.77 -9.75
N ALA A 100 1.40 -8.17 -8.59
CA ALA A 100 2.77 -8.03 -8.08
C ALA A 100 2.77 -7.84 -6.55
N ARG A 101 3.92 -8.12 -5.94
CA ARG A 101 4.19 -7.79 -4.54
C ARG A 101 5.61 -7.25 -4.41
N GLU A 102 5.78 -6.20 -3.62
CA GLU A 102 7.08 -5.53 -3.44
C GLU A 102 7.29 -5.14 -1.98
N LYS A 103 8.46 -5.49 -1.43
CA LYS A 103 8.80 -5.10 -0.05
C LYS A 103 9.35 -3.68 -0.07
N CYS A 104 8.73 -2.81 0.69
CA CYS A 104 9.01 -1.38 0.67
C CYS A 104 9.52 -0.90 2.02
N LYS A 105 10.35 0.13 1.97
CA LYS A 105 10.78 0.90 3.13
C LYS A 105 10.53 2.38 2.83
N LYS A 106 9.94 3.13 3.76
CA LYS A 106 9.85 4.59 3.69
C LYS A 106 11.26 5.16 3.59
N GLU A 107 11.50 5.95 2.55
CA GLU A 107 12.67 6.83 2.52
C GLU A 107 12.28 8.14 3.23
N LEU A 108 13.22 8.71 3.99
CA LEU A 108 12.97 9.93 4.78
C LEU A 108 12.74 11.18 3.90
N GLU A 109 13.07 11.11 2.61
CA GLU A 109 12.84 12.19 1.65
C GLU A 109 11.41 12.12 1.09
N ALA A 110 10.71 13.26 1.10
CA ALA A 110 9.25 13.39 1.01
C ALA A 110 8.58 12.95 -0.33
N SER A 111 9.26 12.22 -1.22
CA SER A 111 8.73 11.88 -2.55
C SER A 111 9.08 10.48 -3.07
N ALA A 112 9.43 9.55 -2.19
CA ALA A 112 9.77 8.18 -2.57
C ALA A 112 8.68 7.55 -3.46
N THR A 113 9.03 7.31 -4.72
CA THR A 113 8.18 6.63 -5.69
C THR A 113 8.64 5.20 -5.79
N VAL A 114 7.81 4.26 -5.33
CA VAL A 114 8.07 2.82 -5.45
C VAL A 114 7.70 2.39 -6.86
N LYS A 115 8.65 1.83 -7.59
CA LYS A 115 8.40 1.25 -8.92
C LYS A 115 8.11 -0.22 -8.79
N VAL A 116 6.93 -0.65 -9.23
CA VAL A 116 6.49 -2.05 -9.18
C VAL A 116 6.16 -2.52 -10.58
N LYS A 117 6.78 -3.61 -11.04
CA LYS A 117 6.47 -4.23 -12.32
C LYS A 117 5.43 -5.33 -12.14
N MET A 118 4.33 -5.22 -12.85
CA MET A 118 3.25 -6.20 -12.87
C MET A 118 3.64 -7.44 -13.68
N TYR A 119 3.18 -8.60 -13.23
CA TYR A 119 3.36 -9.88 -13.91
C TYR A 119 1.99 -10.47 -14.29
N TYR A 120 1.90 -10.98 -15.51
CA TYR A 120 0.74 -11.68 -16.05
C TYR A 120 1.15 -13.12 -16.35
N PRO A 121 0.63 -14.13 -15.62
CA PRO A 121 1.03 -15.53 -15.81
C PRO A 121 0.52 -16.14 -17.11
N VAL A 122 -0.61 -15.63 -17.60
CA VAL A 122 -1.24 -16.05 -18.83
C VAL A 122 -1.15 -14.91 -19.82
N ASN A 123 -0.76 -15.22 -21.05
CA ASN A 123 -0.90 -14.29 -22.15
C ASN A 123 -2.36 -14.32 -22.62
N ASP A 124 -2.90 -13.16 -22.98
CA ASP A 124 -4.19 -13.05 -23.66
C ASP A 124 -4.18 -13.76 -25.02
#